data_AF-A0A2K1STR1-F1
#
_entry.id   AF-A0A2K1STR1-F1
#
_cell.length_a   1.000
_cell.length_b   1.000
_cell.length_c   1.000
_cell.angle_alpha   90.00
_cell.angle_beta   90.00
_cell.angle_gamma   90.00
#
_symmetry.space_group_name_H-M   'P 1'
#
loop_
_entity.id
_entity.type
_entity.pdbx_description
1 polymer ?
#
loop_
_entity_poly.entity_id
_entity_poly.type
_entity_poly.pdbx_seq_one_letter_code
_entity_poly.pdbx_strand_id
1 'polypeptide(L)'
;MQSVNSRSGVLRVGEKIQFTDRKGKRITAQLVAGGVTQTEHGLICHDDVIGKSEGVVITTVSAKREAQQTIVDPSKSSNKPWKAARAIGGWDYVVMRPRMVDYVLSMPRGAQIMYPKDIAQVIALGDIRSGMCVLESGAGSGAMSLSLLDAVGESGNLTTIELRPDFARIAESNATLYYGKRPEWWNLLTGDFDSVAKTLEAHSVDRIMLDMLDPWNRLEQAHRVIVPGGVLIAYVTTTTQMSRMAEALRESGVWTEPEIQETLERTWKAQGLAVRPDHAMIGHTGFLIVSRAMAEGFSALKKREHGTKDTVSDIDDMTEEERAEQLEDLSLRDISDRKLRKVLRDLDIQLGYLSAGR
;
A
#
# COMPACT_ATOMS: atom_id res chain seq x y z
N MET A 1 -9.20 5.98 -28.09
CA MET A 1 -8.31 4.90 -27.61
C MET A 1 -8.84 4.49 -26.24
N GLN A 2 -9.56 3.37 -26.15
CA GLN A 2 -10.14 2.95 -24.86
C GLN A 2 -9.00 2.58 -23.92
N SER A 3 -8.99 3.19 -22.73
CA SER A 3 -8.08 2.85 -21.64
C SER A 3 -8.05 1.32 -21.47
N VAL A 4 -6.85 0.74 -21.49
CA VAL A 4 -6.59 -0.70 -21.34
C VAL A 4 -6.94 -1.20 -19.91
N ASN A 5 -7.50 -0.34 -19.07
CA ASN A 5 -7.66 -0.56 -17.64
C ASN A 5 -9.10 -0.39 -17.14
N SER A 6 -10.11 -0.50 -18.02
CA SER A 6 -11.50 -0.45 -17.55
C SER A 6 -11.81 -1.71 -16.73
N ARG A 7 -11.67 -1.63 -15.40
CA ARG A 7 -12.17 -2.62 -14.42
C ARG A 7 -13.71 -2.69 -14.38
N SER A 8 -14.37 -2.36 -15.49
CA SER A 8 -15.80 -2.27 -15.65
C SER A 8 -16.27 -3.19 -16.77
N GLY A 9 -17.57 -3.52 -16.76
CA GLY A 9 -18.16 -4.47 -17.69
C GLY A 9 -18.06 -5.92 -17.21
N VAL A 10 -18.38 -6.83 -18.13
CA VAL A 10 -18.51 -8.27 -17.84
C VAL A 10 -17.19 -8.90 -17.38
N LEU A 11 -17.30 -9.92 -16.54
CA LEU A 11 -16.18 -10.68 -16.00
C LEU A 11 -15.58 -11.59 -17.06
N ARG A 12 -14.25 -11.60 -17.21
CA ARG A 12 -13.55 -12.34 -18.27
C ARG A 12 -12.59 -13.39 -17.72
N VAL A 13 -12.24 -14.35 -18.58
CA VAL A 13 -11.16 -15.31 -18.33
C VAL A 13 -9.87 -14.56 -18.02
N GLY A 14 -9.11 -15.03 -17.03
CA GLY A 14 -7.85 -14.43 -16.59
C GLY A 14 -8.01 -13.39 -15.48
N GLU A 15 -9.20 -12.82 -15.27
CA GLU A 15 -9.43 -11.83 -14.21
C GLU A 15 -9.36 -12.48 -12.82
N LYS A 16 -8.83 -11.71 -11.86
CA LYS A 16 -8.90 -12.04 -10.43
C LYS A 16 -10.24 -11.58 -9.88
N ILE A 17 -10.93 -12.49 -9.19
CA ILE A 17 -12.27 -12.31 -8.66
C ILE A 17 -12.31 -12.71 -7.20
N GLN A 18 -13.12 -11.99 -6.43
CA GLN A 18 -13.42 -12.28 -5.03
C GLN A 18 -14.84 -12.82 -4.90
N PHE A 19 -14.95 -14.00 -4.31
CA PHE A 19 -16.20 -14.61 -3.89
C PHE A 19 -16.41 -14.35 -2.40
N THR A 20 -17.52 -13.70 -2.06
CA THR A 20 -17.89 -13.42 -0.66
C THR A 20 -19.16 -14.14 -0.30
N ASP A 21 -19.12 -14.95 0.75
CA ASP A 21 -20.29 -15.70 1.20
C ASP A 21 -21.18 -14.90 2.17
N ARG A 22 -22.32 -15.48 2.55
CA ARG A 22 -23.27 -14.85 3.49
C ARG A 22 -22.71 -14.64 4.92
N LYS A 23 -21.59 -15.28 5.27
CA LYS A 23 -20.87 -15.10 6.55
C LYS A 23 -19.74 -14.06 6.43
N GLY A 24 -19.53 -13.48 5.25
CA GLY A 24 -18.45 -12.54 4.97
C GLY A 24 -17.11 -13.19 4.68
N LYS A 25 -17.04 -14.51 4.52
CA LYS A 25 -15.81 -15.22 4.13
C LYS A 25 -15.48 -14.89 2.68
N ARG A 26 -14.26 -14.42 2.45
CA ARG A 26 -13.76 -14.02 1.13
C ARG A 26 -12.79 -15.06 0.58
N ILE A 27 -12.93 -15.39 -0.69
CA ILE A 27 -12.01 -16.24 -1.45
C ILE A 27 -11.63 -15.49 -2.73
N THR A 28 -10.33 -15.28 -2.95
CA THR A 28 -9.83 -14.69 -4.19
C THR A 28 -9.35 -15.80 -5.12
N ALA A 29 -9.84 -15.86 -6.34
CA ALA A 29 -9.43 -16.83 -7.36
C ALA A 29 -9.26 -16.16 -8.73
N GLN A 30 -8.60 -16.85 -9.66
CA GLN A 30 -8.51 -16.43 -11.05
C GLN A 30 -9.54 -17.19 -11.87
N LEU A 31 -10.29 -16.48 -12.72
CA LEU A 31 -11.22 -17.12 -13.66
C LEU A 31 -10.45 -17.84 -14.75
N VAL A 32 -10.83 -19.09 -14.97
CA VAL A 32 -10.25 -19.98 -15.97
C VAL A 32 -11.43 -20.70 -16.64
N ALA A 33 -11.50 -20.69 -17.97
CA ALA A 33 -12.57 -21.37 -18.70
C ALA A 33 -12.58 -22.87 -18.38
N GLY A 34 -13.76 -23.43 -18.09
CA GLY A 34 -13.92 -24.81 -17.60
C GLY A 34 -13.28 -25.07 -16.23
N GLY A 35 -12.80 -24.03 -15.54
CA GLY A 35 -12.20 -24.12 -14.22
C GLY A 35 -13.22 -24.10 -13.10
N VAL A 36 -12.78 -24.50 -11.91
CA VAL A 36 -13.58 -24.50 -10.68
C VAL A 36 -12.80 -23.91 -9.52
N THR A 37 -13.50 -23.21 -8.63
CA THR A 37 -12.98 -22.84 -7.30
C THR A 37 -13.63 -23.72 -6.25
N GLN A 38 -12.80 -24.46 -5.50
CA GLN A 38 -13.27 -25.31 -4.41
C GLN A 38 -13.54 -24.48 -3.15
N THR A 39 -14.67 -24.72 -2.52
CA THR A 39 -15.04 -24.11 -1.23
C THR A 39 -15.40 -25.19 -0.22
N GLU A 40 -15.60 -24.79 1.05
CA GLU A 40 -16.13 -25.68 2.09
C GLU A 40 -17.60 -26.09 1.84
N HIS A 41 -18.28 -25.39 0.92
CA HIS A 41 -19.70 -25.55 0.64
C HIS A 41 -19.98 -25.93 -0.83
N GLY A 42 -19.01 -26.54 -1.52
CA GLY A 42 -19.16 -27.05 -2.88
C GLY A 42 -18.16 -26.43 -3.86
N LEU A 43 -18.49 -26.45 -5.14
CA LEU A 43 -17.66 -25.91 -6.23
C LEU A 43 -18.34 -24.69 -6.84
N ILE A 44 -17.56 -23.66 -7.15
CA ILE A 44 -17.98 -22.53 -7.99
C ILE A 44 -17.43 -22.80 -9.39
N CYS A 45 -18.30 -23.05 -10.36
CA CYS A 45 -17.90 -23.21 -11.77
C CYS A 45 -17.60 -21.83 -12.36
N HIS A 46 -16.42 -21.66 -12.96
CA HIS A 46 -16.01 -20.36 -13.51
C HIS A 46 -16.85 -19.96 -14.72
N ASP A 47 -17.34 -20.91 -15.51
CA ASP A 47 -18.20 -20.64 -16.66
C ASP A 47 -19.56 -20.05 -16.25
N ASP A 48 -20.00 -20.30 -15.01
CA ASP A 48 -21.20 -19.65 -14.45
C ASP A 48 -20.92 -18.18 -14.07
N VAL A 49 -19.65 -17.76 -14.01
CA VAL A 49 -19.23 -16.40 -13.64
C VAL A 49 -18.84 -15.58 -14.87
N ILE A 50 -18.12 -16.20 -15.81
CA ILE A 50 -17.63 -15.55 -17.02
C ILE A 50 -18.80 -15.00 -17.85
N GLY A 51 -18.65 -13.78 -18.35
CA GLY A 51 -19.68 -13.09 -19.14
C GLY A 51 -20.77 -12.40 -18.32
N LYS A 52 -20.82 -12.60 -17.00
CA LYS A 52 -21.74 -11.86 -16.11
C LYS A 52 -21.15 -10.53 -15.67
N SER A 53 -21.99 -9.62 -15.19
CA SER A 53 -21.55 -8.39 -14.52
C SER A 53 -21.01 -8.68 -13.11
N GLU A 54 -20.24 -7.75 -12.58
CA GLU A 54 -19.88 -7.74 -11.16
C GLU A 54 -21.11 -7.52 -10.27
N GLY A 55 -21.10 -8.04 -9.04
CA GLY A 55 -22.21 -7.95 -8.08
C GLY A 55 -23.26 -9.04 -8.19
N VAL A 56 -23.07 -10.02 -9.09
CA VAL A 56 -23.97 -11.18 -9.21
C VAL A 56 -23.78 -12.18 -8.08
N VAL A 57 -24.81 -12.98 -7.84
CA VAL A 57 -24.79 -14.11 -6.91
C VAL A 57 -24.64 -15.41 -7.70
N ILE A 58 -23.72 -16.26 -7.27
CA ILE A 58 -23.50 -17.60 -7.81
C ILE A 58 -23.66 -18.63 -6.71
N THR A 59 -24.36 -19.70 -7.01
CA THR A 59 -24.64 -20.79 -6.11
C THR A 59 -23.69 -21.95 -6.38
N THR A 60 -23.07 -22.50 -5.34
CA THR A 60 -22.17 -23.64 -5.48
C THR A 60 -22.89 -24.90 -5.96
N VAL A 61 -22.19 -25.73 -6.73
CA VAL A 61 -22.66 -27.06 -7.13
C VAL A 61 -21.96 -28.15 -6.33
N SER A 62 -22.60 -29.30 -6.20
CA SER A 62 -21.96 -30.49 -5.63
C SER A 62 -21.04 -31.17 -6.67
N ALA A 63 -20.00 -31.86 -6.21
CA ALA A 63 -19.04 -32.56 -7.08
C ALA A 63 -19.66 -33.61 -8.02
N LYS A 64 -20.86 -34.12 -7.72
CA LYS A 64 -21.59 -35.04 -8.61
C LYS A 64 -22.13 -34.37 -9.88
N ARG A 65 -22.30 -33.04 -9.90
CA ARG A 65 -22.84 -32.29 -11.04
C ARG A 65 -21.76 -31.90 -12.07
N GLU A 66 -20.52 -31.72 -11.64
CA GLU A 66 -19.36 -31.47 -12.54
C GLU A 66 -19.19 -32.61 -13.54
N ALA A 67 -19.34 -33.86 -13.07
CA ALA A 67 -19.25 -35.08 -13.89
C ALA A 67 -20.35 -35.21 -14.97
N GLN A 68 -21.42 -34.41 -14.92
CA GLN A 68 -22.48 -34.41 -15.94
C GLN A 68 -22.31 -33.29 -16.99
N GLN A 69 -21.45 -32.29 -16.73
CA GLN A 69 -21.18 -31.18 -17.66
C GLN A 69 -19.86 -31.34 -18.44
N THR A 70 -18.95 -32.21 -17.98
CA THR A 70 -17.74 -32.56 -18.74
C THR A 70 -18.09 -33.61 -19.80
N ILE A 71 -18.02 -33.25 -21.08
CA ILE A 71 -17.89 -34.22 -22.16
C ILE A 71 -16.60 -35.01 -21.87
N VAL A 72 -16.75 -36.30 -21.56
CA VAL A 72 -15.65 -37.16 -21.15
C VAL A 72 -14.72 -37.39 -22.35
N ASP A 73 -13.58 -36.70 -22.37
CA ASP A 73 -12.44 -37.06 -23.21
C ASP A 73 -11.82 -38.36 -22.66
N PRO A 74 -11.82 -39.47 -23.41
CA PRO A 74 -11.35 -40.78 -22.93
C PRO A 74 -9.85 -40.84 -22.61
N SER A 75 -9.05 -39.82 -22.99
CA SER A 75 -7.59 -39.89 -22.88
C SER A 75 -7.00 -39.32 -21.58
N LYS A 76 -7.80 -38.84 -20.62
CA LYS A 76 -7.29 -38.28 -19.35
C LYS A 76 -7.48 -39.25 -18.18
N SER A 77 -6.37 -39.79 -17.70
CA SER A 77 -6.30 -40.87 -16.71
C SER A 77 -6.99 -40.56 -15.37
N SER A 78 -7.65 -41.59 -14.83
CA SER A 78 -8.42 -41.66 -13.60
C SER A 78 -7.57 -41.75 -12.32
N ASN A 79 -6.75 -40.75 -12.02
CA ASN A 79 -6.03 -40.71 -10.74
C ASN A 79 -6.20 -39.34 -10.06
N LYS A 80 -7.25 -39.20 -9.25
CA LYS A 80 -7.43 -38.08 -8.32
C LYS A 80 -7.80 -38.63 -6.93
N PRO A 81 -6.96 -38.41 -5.89
CA PRO A 81 -7.03 -39.13 -4.62
C PRO A 81 -7.81 -38.33 -3.56
N TRP A 82 -9.07 -37.98 -3.81
CA TRP A 82 -9.90 -37.33 -2.80
C TRP A 82 -10.97 -38.26 -2.25
N LYS A 83 -10.98 -38.43 -0.93
CA LYS A 83 -12.09 -39.01 -0.18
C LYS A 83 -13.36 -38.22 -0.51
N ALA A 84 -14.45 -38.92 -0.78
CA ALA A 84 -15.75 -38.35 -1.11
C ALA A 84 -16.15 -37.24 -0.11
N ALA A 85 -16.00 -35.98 -0.52
CA ALA A 85 -16.54 -34.85 0.22
C ALA A 85 -18.06 -35.01 0.29
N ARG A 86 -18.66 -34.77 1.47
CA ARG A 86 -20.14 -34.71 1.61
C ARG A 86 -20.69 -33.83 0.49
N ALA A 87 -21.75 -34.28 -0.17
CA ALA A 87 -22.39 -33.55 -1.26
C ALA A 87 -23.03 -32.26 -0.74
N ILE A 88 -22.20 -31.23 -0.55
CA ILE A 88 -22.61 -29.89 -0.13
C ILE A 88 -22.49 -29.01 -1.37
N GLY A 89 -23.62 -28.42 -1.75
CA GLY A 89 -23.83 -27.43 -2.79
C GLY A 89 -25.06 -26.61 -2.40
N GLY A 90 -25.40 -25.56 -3.16
CA GLY A 90 -26.53 -24.69 -2.82
C GLY A 90 -26.15 -23.49 -1.94
N TRP A 91 -24.86 -23.17 -1.82
CA TRP A 91 -24.39 -22.02 -1.04
C TRP A 91 -24.09 -20.83 -1.93
N ASP A 92 -24.58 -19.67 -1.54
CA ASP A 92 -24.47 -18.46 -2.35
C ASP A 92 -23.21 -17.65 -2.04
N TYR A 93 -22.58 -17.21 -3.11
CA TYR A 93 -21.45 -16.29 -3.11
C TYR A 93 -21.74 -15.08 -3.98
N VAL A 94 -21.48 -13.89 -3.45
CA VAL A 94 -21.44 -12.65 -4.23
C VAL A 94 -20.10 -12.57 -4.94
N VAL A 95 -20.14 -12.22 -6.22
CA VAL A 95 -18.96 -12.11 -7.08
C VAL A 95 -18.57 -10.65 -7.27
N MET A 96 -17.37 -10.28 -6.86
CA MET A 96 -16.82 -8.92 -7.00
C MET A 96 -15.39 -8.96 -7.58
N ARG A 97 -14.94 -7.90 -8.25
CA ARG A 97 -13.52 -7.71 -8.52
C ARG A 97 -12.85 -7.29 -7.20
N PRO A 98 -11.70 -7.87 -6.83
CA PRO A 98 -11.04 -7.52 -5.58
C PRO A 98 -10.55 -6.08 -5.63
N ARG A 99 -10.79 -5.29 -4.58
CA ARG A 99 -10.10 -4.00 -4.43
C ARG A 99 -8.59 -4.25 -4.36
N MET A 100 -7.77 -3.23 -4.64
CA MET A 100 -6.31 -3.33 -4.49
C MET A 100 -5.93 -3.93 -3.12
N VAL A 101 -6.54 -3.40 -2.05
CA VAL A 101 -6.31 -3.87 -0.68
C VAL A 101 -6.68 -5.34 -0.47
N ASP A 102 -7.74 -5.82 -1.11
CA ASP A 102 -8.15 -7.23 -1.02
C ASP A 102 -7.19 -8.13 -1.79
N TYR A 103 -6.71 -7.66 -2.95
CA TYR A 103 -5.72 -8.39 -3.75
C TYR A 103 -4.38 -8.49 -3.01
N VAL A 104 -3.85 -7.38 -2.50
CA VAL A 104 -2.59 -7.34 -1.75
C VAL A 104 -2.61 -8.32 -0.56
N LEU A 105 -3.73 -8.42 0.14
CA LEU A 105 -3.87 -9.34 1.27
C LEU A 105 -4.04 -10.81 0.86
N SER A 106 -4.42 -11.12 -0.38
CA SER A 106 -4.69 -12.49 -0.84
C SER A 106 -3.74 -13.00 -1.93
N MET A 107 -2.86 -12.16 -2.46
CA MET A 107 -1.92 -12.54 -3.51
C MET A 107 -0.86 -13.54 -3.00
N PRO A 108 -0.30 -14.38 -3.88
CA PRO A 108 0.84 -15.24 -3.54
C PRO A 108 2.01 -14.43 -2.98
N ARG A 109 2.61 -14.92 -1.89
CA ARG A 109 3.68 -14.20 -1.17
C ARG A 109 4.98 -14.99 -1.21
N GLY A 110 6.07 -14.33 -1.62
CA GLY A 110 7.44 -14.82 -1.46
C GLY A 110 8.14 -14.22 -0.23
N ALA A 111 7.69 -13.04 0.18
CA ALA A 111 8.20 -12.29 1.32
C ALA A 111 7.04 -11.68 2.12
N GLN A 112 7.34 -11.23 3.35
CA GLN A 112 6.40 -10.43 4.13
C GLN A 112 6.04 -9.16 3.36
N ILE A 113 4.77 -8.75 3.44
CA ILE A 113 4.27 -7.56 2.75
C ILE A 113 4.10 -6.41 3.74
N MET A 114 4.28 -5.19 3.24
CA MET A 114 3.73 -4.01 3.88
C MET A 114 2.20 -4.06 3.83
N TYR A 115 1.55 -3.74 4.95
CA TYR A 115 0.09 -3.75 5.03
C TYR A 115 -0.52 -2.53 4.32
N PRO A 116 -1.75 -2.65 3.77
CA PRO A 116 -2.40 -1.54 3.07
C PRO A 116 -2.47 -0.23 3.87
N LYS A 117 -2.64 -0.30 5.20
CA LYS A 117 -2.66 0.88 6.07
C LYS A 117 -1.34 1.67 6.02
N ASP A 118 -0.20 0.99 5.94
CA ASP A 118 1.13 1.61 5.92
C ASP A 118 1.45 2.08 4.50
N ILE A 119 1.10 1.28 3.48
CA ILE A 119 1.25 1.67 2.07
C ILE A 119 0.50 2.99 1.80
N ALA A 120 -0.71 3.15 2.34
CA ALA A 120 -1.46 4.40 2.22
C ALA A 120 -0.70 5.59 2.82
N GLN A 121 -0.03 5.40 3.96
CA GLN A 121 0.84 6.43 4.56
C GLN A 121 2.05 6.72 3.67
N VAL A 122 2.69 5.71 3.06
CA VAL A 122 3.80 5.94 2.13
C VAL A 122 3.38 6.83 0.95
N ILE A 123 2.21 6.56 0.34
CA ILE A 123 1.70 7.38 -0.77
C ILE A 123 1.36 8.81 -0.30
N ALA A 124 0.78 8.95 0.88
CA ALA A 124 0.37 10.25 1.43
C ALA A 124 1.58 11.10 1.84
N LEU A 125 2.43 10.56 2.72
CA LEU A 125 3.62 11.23 3.26
C LEU A 125 4.69 11.44 2.19
N GLY A 126 4.78 10.51 1.24
CA GLY A 126 5.69 10.62 0.11
C GLY A 126 5.22 11.63 -0.93
N ASP A 127 4.00 12.15 -0.80
CA ASP A 127 3.38 13.01 -1.80
C ASP A 127 3.55 12.42 -3.22
N ILE A 128 3.31 11.11 -3.35
CA ILE A 128 3.50 10.37 -4.60
C ILE A 128 2.27 10.58 -5.46
N ARG A 129 2.47 11.06 -6.70
CA ARG A 129 1.41 11.49 -7.61
C ARG A 129 1.67 11.02 -9.04
N SER A 130 0.64 11.15 -9.87
CA SER A 130 0.69 10.82 -11.29
C SER A 130 1.80 11.62 -11.99
N GLY A 131 2.56 10.96 -12.85
CA GLY A 131 3.65 11.58 -13.60
C GLY A 131 5.01 11.60 -12.91
N MET A 132 5.11 11.18 -11.65
CA MET A 132 6.39 11.15 -10.93
C MET A 132 7.25 9.94 -11.33
N CYS A 133 8.57 10.13 -11.22
CA CYS A 133 9.58 9.09 -11.27
C CYS A 133 9.87 8.61 -9.84
N VAL A 134 9.47 7.37 -9.51
CA VAL A 134 9.64 6.81 -8.16
C VAL A 134 10.62 5.66 -8.20
N LEU A 135 11.56 5.63 -7.25
CA LEU A 135 12.45 4.51 -7.00
C LEU A 135 11.97 3.72 -5.78
N GLU A 136 11.75 2.43 -5.96
CA GLU A 136 11.49 1.47 -4.89
C GLU A 136 12.67 0.52 -4.76
N SER A 137 13.01 0.11 -3.54
CA SER A 137 13.85 -1.07 -3.35
C SER A 137 13.34 -1.97 -2.25
N GLY A 138 13.33 -3.27 -2.55
CA GLY A 138 12.56 -4.28 -1.83
C GLY A 138 11.23 -4.54 -2.50
N ALA A 139 11.22 -5.19 -3.67
CA ALA A 139 9.98 -5.53 -4.36
C ALA A 139 9.18 -6.58 -3.56
N GLY A 140 9.89 -7.57 -3.01
CA GLY A 140 9.31 -8.67 -2.24
C GLY A 140 8.20 -9.38 -3.02
N SER A 141 6.96 -9.26 -2.53
CA SER A 141 5.77 -9.84 -3.20
C SER A 141 5.03 -8.86 -4.12
N GLY A 142 5.50 -7.61 -4.25
CA GLY A 142 4.93 -6.57 -5.11
C GLY A 142 3.78 -5.75 -4.48
N ALA A 143 3.60 -5.80 -3.15
CA ALA A 143 2.49 -5.12 -2.49
C ALA A 143 2.59 -3.59 -2.60
N MET A 144 3.78 -3.06 -2.28
CA MET A 144 4.09 -1.64 -2.40
C MET A 144 4.17 -1.25 -3.89
N SER A 145 4.86 -2.03 -4.72
CA SER A 145 4.97 -1.82 -6.17
C SER A 145 3.61 -1.62 -6.84
N LEU A 146 2.60 -2.44 -6.53
CA LEU A 146 1.25 -2.30 -7.09
C LEU A 146 0.63 -0.92 -6.81
N SER A 147 0.79 -0.42 -5.60
CA SER A 147 0.23 0.87 -5.17
C SER A 147 1.05 2.04 -5.71
N LEU A 148 2.37 1.89 -5.84
CA LEU A 148 3.21 2.87 -6.52
C LEU A 148 2.86 2.98 -7.99
N LEU A 149 2.70 1.85 -8.70
CA LEU A 149 2.30 1.82 -10.11
C LEU A 149 0.97 2.53 -10.36
N ASP A 150 0.01 2.33 -9.45
CA ASP A 150 -1.31 2.99 -9.52
C ASP A 150 -1.18 4.50 -9.26
N ALA A 151 -0.38 4.89 -8.27
CA ALA A 151 -0.19 6.30 -7.90
C ALA A 151 0.58 7.12 -8.94
N VAL A 152 1.62 6.56 -9.57
CA VAL A 152 2.42 7.25 -10.60
C VAL A 152 1.74 7.27 -11.96
N GLY A 153 0.88 6.28 -12.24
CA GLY A 153 0.17 6.14 -13.51
C GLY A 153 1.06 5.98 -14.74
N GLU A 154 0.43 5.84 -15.91
CA GLU A 154 1.13 5.58 -17.18
C GLU A 154 1.99 6.76 -17.67
N SER A 155 1.77 7.96 -17.13
CA SER A 155 2.56 9.16 -17.43
C SER A 155 3.83 9.30 -16.58
N GLY A 156 3.94 8.51 -15.51
CA GLY A 156 5.12 8.48 -14.64
C GLY A 156 5.97 7.25 -14.91
N ASN A 157 6.85 6.92 -13.97
CA ASN A 157 7.64 5.70 -14.04
C ASN A 157 7.95 5.18 -12.63
N LEU A 158 7.78 3.87 -12.43
CA LEU A 158 8.32 3.18 -11.26
C LEU A 158 9.58 2.43 -11.67
N THR A 159 10.70 2.69 -10.99
CA THR A 159 11.87 1.83 -11.02
C THR A 159 11.93 1.05 -9.72
N THR A 160 11.94 -0.28 -9.77
CA THR A 160 12.07 -1.13 -8.59
C THR A 160 13.39 -1.89 -8.65
N ILE A 161 14.19 -1.83 -7.59
CA ILE A 161 15.42 -2.63 -7.45
C ILE A 161 15.18 -3.75 -6.44
N GLU A 162 15.27 -5.00 -6.89
CA GLU A 162 15.13 -6.20 -6.07
C GLU A 162 16.42 -7.02 -6.09
N LEU A 163 16.94 -7.37 -4.91
CA LEU A 163 18.18 -8.12 -4.79
C LEU A 163 18.04 -9.55 -5.32
N ARG A 164 16.88 -10.18 -5.10
CA ARG A 164 16.67 -11.61 -5.37
C ARG A 164 15.85 -11.82 -6.65
N PRO A 165 16.41 -12.48 -7.69
CA PRO A 165 15.70 -12.72 -8.95
C PRO A 165 14.34 -13.42 -8.79
N ASP A 166 14.24 -14.37 -7.84
CA ASP A 166 12.98 -15.08 -7.57
C ASP A 166 11.90 -14.14 -7.05
N PHE A 167 12.26 -13.17 -6.19
CA PHE A 167 11.32 -12.18 -5.66
C PHE A 167 10.94 -11.16 -6.73
N ALA A 168 11.89 -10.75 -7.57
CA ALA A 168 11.60 -9.91 -8.72
C ALA A 168 10.54 -10.58 -9.63
N ARG A 169 10.70 -11.87 -9.92
CA ARG A 169 9.72 -12.64 -10.70
C ARG A 169 8.36 -12.74 -10.02
N ILE A 170 8.31 -12.91 -8.69
CA ILE A 170 7.05 -12.96 -7.93
C ILE A 170 6.33 -11.61 -8.00
N ALA A 171 7.03 -10.52 -7.70
CA ALA A 171 6.47 -9.17 -7.77
C ALA A 171 5.93 -8.87 -9.18
N GLU A 172 6.73 -9.19 -10.21
CA GLU A 172 6.34 -9.03 -11.61
C GLU A 172 5.08 -9.83 -11.96
N SER A 173 5.03 -11.09 -11.53
CA SER A 173 3.90 -11.97 -11.80
C SER A 173 2.62 -11.47 -11.12
N ASN A 174 2.73 -11.02 -9.86
CA ASN A 174 1.59 -10.46 -9.12
C ASN A 174 1.07 -9.18 -9.77
N ALA A 175 1.95 -8.25 -10.14
CA ALA A 175 1.53 -7.03 -10.84
C ALA A 175 0.91 -7.35 -12.20
N THR A 176 1.52 -8.25 -12.98
CA THR A 176 0.98 -8.69 -14.28
C THR A 176 -0.40 -9.33 -14.13
N LEU A 177 -0.61 -10.15 -13.10
CA LEU A 177 -1.91 -10.77 -12.80
C LEU A 177 -2.95 -9.73 -12.36
N TYR A 178 -2.54 -8.69 -11.64
CA TYR A 178 -3.44 -7.63 -11.19
C TYR A 178 -3.90 -6.73 -12.34
N TYR A 179 -2.96 -6.29 -13.18
CA TYR A 179 -3.23 -5.41 -14.32
C TYR A 179 -3.69 -6.16 -15.58
N GLY A 180 -3.61 -7.49 -15.59
CA GLY A 180 -3.90 -8.35 -16.76
C GLY A 180 -2.81 -8.33 -17.83
N LYS A 181 -1.86 -7.40 -17.74
CA LYS A 181 -0.65 -7.30 -18.55
C LYS A 181 0.49 -6.75 -17.69
N ARG A 182 1.73 -6.93 -18.14
CA ARG A 182 2.89 -6.27 -17.51
C ARG A 182 2.72 -4.75 -17.67
N PRO A 183 2.74 -3.96 -16.58
CA PRO A 183 2.71 -2.50 -16.66
C PRO A 183 3.91 -1.97 -17.46
N GLU A 184 3.65 -1.09 -18.43
CA GLU A 184 4.68 -0.57 -19.33
C GLU A 184 5.54 0.52 -18.67
N TRP A 185 4.97 1.24 -17.70
CA TRP A 185 5.64 2.28 -16.89
C TRP A 185 6.40 1.70 -15.68
N TRP A 186 6.81 0.43 -15.77
CA TRP A 186 7.54 -0.26 -14.71
C TRP A 186 8.87 -0.82 -15.19
N ASN A 187 9.95 -0.33 -14.58
CA ASN A 187 11.30 -0.83 -14.76
C ASN A 187 11.73 -1.66 -13.54
N LEU A 188 11.68 -2.98 -13.65
CA LEU A 188 12.12 -3.88 -12.59
C LEU A 188 13.56 -4.33 -12.84
N LEU A 189 14.48 -3.91 -11.98
CA LEU A 189 15.91 -4.21 -12.04
C LEU A 189 16.28 -5.20 -10.95
N THR A 190 17.11 -6.19 -11.29
CA THR A 190 17.58 -7.19 -10.32
C THR A 190 19.04 -6.95 -9.97
N GLY A 191 19.35 -6.87 -8.69
CA GLY A 191 20.72 -6.73 -8.19
C GLY A 191 20.82 -5.97 -6.87
N ASP A 192 22.05 -5.80 -6.41
CA ASP A 192 22.36 -4.99 -5.24
C ASP A 192 21.99 -3.52 -5.46
N PHE A 193 21.41 -2.87 -4.44
CA PHE A 193 20.90 -1.51 -4.54
C PHE A 193 21.99 -0.53 -4.97
N ASP A 194 23.15 -0.52 -4.31
CA ASP A 194 24.18 0.47 -4.60
C ASP A 194 24.77 0.27 -6.00
N SER A 195 24.95 -0.99 -6.40
CA SER A 195 25.47 -1.36 -7.71
C SER A 195 24.50 -0.97 -8.84
N VAL A 196 23.21 -1.22 -8.67
CA VAL A 196 22.18 -0.90 -9.67
C VAL A 196 21.87 0.59 -9.67
N ALA A 197 21.70 1.21 -8.50
CA ALA A 197 21.40 2.63 -8.37
C ALA A 197 22.48 3.48 -9.04
N LYS A 198 23.77 3.08 -8.99
CA LYS A 198 24.87 3.74 -9.71
C LYS A 198 24.67 3.86 -11.22
N THR A 199 23.89 2.96 -11.83
CA THR A 199 23.60 3.00 -13.27
C THR A 199 22.52 4.02 -13.64
N LEU A 200 21.76 4.50 -12.66
CA LEU A 200 20.75 5.54 -12.85
C LEU A 200 21.40 6.92 -12.92
N GLU A 201 20.81 7.81 -13.71
CA GLU A 201 21.25 9.21 -13.80
C GLU A 201 21.08 9.93 -12.46
N ALA A 202 21.96 10.89 -12.17
CA ALA A 202 21.82 11.73 -10.98
C ALA A 202 20.54 12.57 -11.09
N HIS A 203 19.85 12.77 -9.97
CA HIS A 203 18.59 13.54 -9.91
C HIS A 203 17.50 13.06 -10.89
N SER A 204 17.45 11.76 -11.18
CA SER A 204 16.47 11.15 -12.08
C SER A 204 15.16 10.72 -11.39
N VAL A 205 15.11 10.74 -10.05
CA VAL A 205 13.94 10.26 -9.29
C VAL A 205 13.40 11.32 -8.33
N ASP A 206 12.08 11.44 -8.27
CA ASP A 206 11.37 12.41 -7.43
C ASP A 206 11.24 11.91 -5.99
N ARG A 207 11.03 10.60 -5.83
CA ARG A 207 10.70 9.93 -4.56
C ARG A 207 11.42 8.60 -4.46
N ILE A 208 11.82 8.24 -3.24
CA ILE A 208 12.45 6.95 -2.94
C ILE A 208 11.68 6.26 -1.82
N MET A 209 11.37 4.98 -2.01
CA MET A 209 10.83 4.08 -1.01
C MET A 209 11.78 2.90 -0.77
N LEU A 210 12.27 2.75 0.46
CA LEU A 210 13.15 1.65 0.88
C LEU A 210 12.43 0.73 1.87
N ASP A 211 12.20 -0.52 1.47
CA ASP A 211 11.68 -1.60 2.32
C ASP A 211 12.69 -2.75 2.35
N MET A 212 13.73 -2.59 3.16
CA MET A 212 14.86 -3.53 3.24
C MET A 212 15.45 -3.60 4.64
N LEU A 213 16.36 -4.56 4.85
CA LEU A 213 16.93 -4.82 6.17
C LEU A 213 17.85 -3.69 6.67
N ASP A 214 18.55 -3.00 5.76
CA ASP A 214 19.59 -2.03 6.09
C ASP A 214 19.57 -0.73 5.26
N PRO A 215 18.44 0.00 5.23
CA PRO A 215 18.27 1.19 4.38
C PRO A 215 19.26 2.32 4.68
N TRP A 216 19.76 2.42 5.92
CA TRP A 216 20.77 3.41 6.34
C TRP A 216 22.09 3.29 5.56
N ASN A 217 22.41 2.11 5.01
CA ASN A 217 23.62 1.90 4.22
C ASN A 217 23.48 2.39 2.78
N ARG A 218 22.29 2.85 2.37
CA ARG A 218 21.96 3.20 0.97
C ARG A 218 21.87 4.70 0.72
N LEU A 219 22.05 5.51 1.77
CA LEU A 219 21.80 6.95 1.75
C LEU A 219 22.64 7.71 0.74
N GLU A 220 23.88 7.29 0.49
CA GLU A 220 24.77 7.92 -0.48
C GLU A 220 24.21 7.80 -1.91
N GLN A 221 23.90 6.58 -2.34
CA GLN A 221 23.36 6.35 -3.68
C GLN A 221 21.93 6.88 -3.82
N ALA A 222 21.12 6.79 -2.76
CA ALA A 222 19.79 7.38 -2.72
C ALA A 222 19.84 8.91 -2.90
N HIS A 223 20.76 9.60 -2.22
CA HIS A 223 20.92 11.07 -2.34
C HIS A 223 21.39 11.49 -3.73
N ARG A 224 22.27 10.69 -4.35
CA ARG A 224 22.75 10.96 -5.71
C ARG A 224 21.64 10.93 -6.76
N VAL A 225 20.75 9.94 -6.69
CA VAL A 225 19.72 9.75 -7.74
C VAL A 225 18.49 10.61 -7.50
N ILE A 226 18.20 11.02 -6.27
CA ILE A 226 17.01 11.80 -5.95
C ILE A 226 17.18 13.28 -6.33
N VAL A 227 16.12 13.92 -6.79
CA VAL A 227 16.09 15.38 -7.00
C VAL A 227 16.25 16.15 -5.68
N PRO A 228 16.83 17.36 -5.68
CA PRO A 228 16.81 18.24 -4.52
C PRO A 228 15.39 18.47 -4.00
N GLY A 229 15.19 18.34 -2.69
CA GLY A 229 13.88 18.44 -2.06
C GLY A 229 12.97 17.23 -2.26
N GLY A 230 13.43 16.19 -2.98
CA GLY A 230 12.75 14.90 -3.11
C GLY A 230 12.60 14.20 -1.76
N VAL A 231 11.64 13.29 -1.67
CA VAL A 231 11.26 12.62 -0.42
C VAL A 231 11.79 11.19 -0.41
N LEU A 232 12.52 10.85 0.64
CA LEU A 232 12.92 9.49 0.99
C LEU A 232 12.00 8.97 2.09
N ILE A 233 11.48 7.76 1.88
CA ILE A 233 10.74 7.01 2.88
C ILE A 233 11.45 5.68 3.11
N ALA A 234 11.73 5.37 4.37
CA ALA A 234 12.24 4.07 4.78
C ALA A 234 11.25 3.38 5.72
N TYR A 235 11.03 2.09 5.48
CA TYR A 235 10.22 1.22 6.34
C TYR A 235 11.12 0.23 7.07
N VAL A 236 11.01 0.22 8.40
CA VAL A 236 11.79 -0.67 9.27
C VAL A 236 10.94 -1.24 10.38
N THR A 237 11.26 -2.43 10.88
CA THR A 237 10.37 -3.15 11.80
C THR A 237 10.80 -3.10 13.26
N THR A 238 12.07 -2.78 13.55
CA THR A 238 12.56 -2.70 14.93
C THR A 238 12.92 -1.27 15.33
N THR A 239 12.81 -0.98 16.63
CA THR A 239 13.24 0.30 17.21
C THR A 239 14.74 0.54 17.04
N THR A 240 15.56 -0.52 17.01
CA THR A 240 17.00 -0.42 16.75
C THR A 240 17.31 -0.05 15.30
N GLN A 241 16.57 -0.61 14.33
CA GLN A 241 16.68 -0.21 12.93
C GLN A 241 16.21 1.24 12.73
N MET A 242 15.11 1.62 13.38
CA MET A 242 14.59 2.99 13.37
C MET A 242 15.61 3.99 13.91
N SER A 243 16.21 3.70 15.08
CA SER A 243 17.27 4.53 15.66
C SER A 243 18.47 4.65 14.73
N ARG A 244 18.95 3.53 14.18
CA ARG A 244 20.09 3.54 13.24
C ARG A 244 19.80 4.35 11.97
N MET A 245 18.58 4.23 11.43
CA MET A 245 18.17 5.00 10.26
C MET A 245 18.13 6.50 10.56
N ALA A 246 17.56 6.89 11.70
CA ALA A 246 17.47 8.29 12.09
C ALA A 246 18.86 8.92 12.30
N GLU A 247 19.77 8.22 12.98
CA GLU A 247 21.14 8.70 13.18
C GLU A 247 21.89 8.80 11.85
N ALA A 248 21.81 7.79 10.98
CA ALA A 248 22.48 7.83 9.68
C ALA A 248 21.99 9.00 8.80
N LEU A 249 20.69 9.32 8.82
CA LEU A 249 20.14 10.49 8.14
C LEU A 249 20.73 11.78 8.72
N ARG A 250 20.79 11.92 10.05
CA ARG A 250 21.35 13.11 10.73
C ARG A 250 22.85 13.28 10.45
N GLU A 251 23.60 12.19 10.53
CA GLU A 251 25.06 12.15 10.32
C GLU A 251 25.44 12.51 8.88
N SER A 252 24.62 12.12 7.91
CA SER A 252 24.87 12.43 6.49
C SER A 252 24.94 13.93 6.20
N GLY A 253 24.23 14.76 6.98
CA GLY A 253 24.12 16.21 6.78
C GLY A 253 23.39 16.66 5.50
N VAL A 254 22.96 15.74 4.64
CA VAL A 254 22.32 16.03 3.34
C VAL A 254 20.84 15.60 3.28
N TRP A 255 20.31 15.16 4.41
CA TRP A 255 18.90 14.80 4.61
C TRP A 255 18.33 15.66 5.74
N THR A 256 17.10 16.16 5.59
CA THR A 256 16.41 16.92 6.65
C THR A 256 16.18 16.07 7.89
N GLU A 257 15.85 16.72 9.01
CA GLU A 257 15.47 16.01 10.25
C GLU A 257 14.41 14.94 9.94
N PRO A 258 14.65 13.67 10.34
CA PRO A 258 13.73 12.58 10.04
C PRO A 258 12.43 12.72 10.83
N GLU A 259 11.30 12.63 10.13
CA GLU A 259 9.98 12.45 10.72
C GLU A 259 9.71 10.95 10.88
N ILE A 260 9.37 10.52 12.08
CA ILE A 260 9.21 9.10 12.43
C ILE A 260 7.80 8.86 12.94
N GLN A 261 7.11 7.87 12.37
CA GLN A 261 5.74 7.52 12.78
C GLN A 261 5.44 6.03 12.63
N GLU A 262 4.44 5.58 13.37
CA GLU A 262 3.79 4.28 13.19
C GLU A 262 2.27 4.47 13.15
N THR A 263 1.55 3.53 12.53
CA THR A 263 0.08 3.61 12.41
C THR A 263 -0.57 2.37 13.01
N LEU A 264 -1.54 2.59 13.89
CA LEU A 264 -2.37 1.54 14.49
C LEU A 264 -3.76 1.54 13.84
N GLU A 265 -4.20 0.39 13.35
CA GLU A 265 -5.55 0.20 12.81
C GLU A 265 -6.32 -0.79 13.67
N ARG A 266 -7.52 -0.40 14.12
CA ARG A 266 -8.37 -1.22 14.98
C ARG A 266 -9.76 -1.36 14.38
N THR A 267 -10.16 -2.59 14.09
CA THR A 267 -11.48 -2.91 13.56
C THR A 267 -12.53 -2.97 14.66
N TRP A 268 -13.78 -2.75 14.27
CA TRP A 268 -14.93 -2.72 15.16
C TRP A 268 -16.00 -3.71 14.70
N LYS A 269 -16.59 -4.39 15.67
CA LYS A 269 -17.84 -5.11 15.48
C LYS A 269 -18.99 -4.17 15.79
N ALA A 270 -19.84 -3.92 14.80
CA ALA A 270 -21.05 -3.11 14.93
C ALA A 270 -22.28 -3.94 14.52
N GLN A 271 -22.74 -4.83 15.41
CA GLN A 271 -23.89 -5.71 15.16
C GLN A 271 -24.94 -5.58 16.28
N GLY A 272 -26.08 -4.97 15.97
CA GLY A 272 -27.15 -4.76 16.94
C GLY A 272 -26.65 -3.97 18.16
N LEU A 273 -26.87 -4.50 19.35
CA LEU A 273 -26.38 -3.92 20.61
C LEU A 273 -24.89 -4.19 20.89
N ALA A 274 -24.25 -5.09 20.13
CA ALA A 274 -22.83 -5.38 20.27
C ALA A 274 -22.01 -4.46 19.37
N VAL A 275 -21.80 -3.22 19.84
CA VAL A 275 -20.90 -2.23 19.25
C VAL A 275 -19.64 -2.13 20.11
N ARG A 276 -18.54 -2.68 19.63
CA ARG A 276 -17.27 -2.69 20.35
C ARG A 276 -16.09 -2.94 19.41
N PRO A 277 -14.86 -2.59 19.80
CA PRO A 277 -13.68 -3.00 19.05
C PRO A 277 -13.54 -4.53 19.00
N ASP A 278 -12.82 -5.01 18.00
CA ASP A 278 -12.39 -6.40 17.97
C ASP A 278 -11.41 -6.69 19.11
N HIS A 279 -11.43 -7.94 19.57
CA HIS A 279 -10.61 -8.39 20.71
C HIS A 279 -9.13 -8.53 20.36
N ALA A 280 -8.83 -8.77 19.08
CA ALA A 280 -7.48 -8.92 18.57
C ALA A 280 -7.23 -7.86 17.49
N MET A 281 -6.02 -7.30 17.50
CA MET A 281 -5.54 -6.39 16.46
C MET A 281 -4.05 -6.65 16.19
N ILE A 282 -3.59 -6.19 15.02
CA ILE A 282 -2.16 -6.18 14.72
C ILE A 282 -1.56 -4.99 15.47
N GLY A 283 -0.78 -5.29 16.50
CA GLY A 283 -0.22 -4.28 17.41
C GLY A 283 1.02 -3.57 16.86
N HIS A 284 1.74 -4.18 15.92
CA HIS A 284 2.91 -3.58 15.28
C HIS A 284 3.11 -4.15 13.87
N THR A 285 3.67 -3.32 13.00
CA THR A 285 3.98 -3.68 11.60
C THR A 285 5.35 -3.14 11.24
N GLY A 286 5.52 -1.81 11.29
CA GLY A 286 6.79 -1.15 11.13
C GLY A 286 6.67 0.35 11.36
N PHE A 287 7.82 1.01 11.42
CA PHE A 287 7.99 2.45 11.49
C PHE A 287 8.23 2.99 10.08
N LEU A 288 7.62 4.13 9.79
CA LEU A 288 7.92 4.95 8.62
C LEU A 288 8.81 6.10 9.04
N ILE A 289 9.94 6.23 8.36
CA ILE A 289 10.89 7.34 8.51
C ILE A 289 10.89 8.12 7.21
N VAL A 290 10.58 9.42 7.30
CA VAL A 290 10.49 10.33 6.16
C VAL A 290 11.54 11.42 6.30
N SER A 291 12.27 11.69 5.21
CA SER A 291 13.21 12.80 5.15
C SER A 291 13.30 13.36 3.73
N ARG A 292 13.76 14.61 3.59
CA ARG A 292 13.91 15.29 2.31
C ARG A 292 15.37 15.53 1.97
N ALA A 293 15.71 15.39 0.70
CA ALA A 293 17.07 15.61 0.22
C ALA A 293 17.41 17.11 0.20
N MET A 294 18.59 17.47 0.69
CA MET A 294 19.16 18.79 0.54
C MET A 294 19.76 18.94 -0.86
N ALA A 295 19.73 20.17 -1.40
CA ALA A 295 20.43 20.51 -2.63
C ALA A 295 21.96 20.41 -2.43
N GLU A 296 22.68 20.17 -3.52
CA GLU A 296 24.15 20.11 -3.50
C GLU A 296 24.74 21.41 -2.93
N GLY A 297 25.72 21.27 -2.02
CA GLY A 297 26.35 22.40 -1.33
C GLY A 297 25.56 22.94 -0.12
N PHE A 298 24.37 22.44 0.18
CA PHE A 298 23.59 22.84 1.35
C PHE A 298 23.52 21.73 2.39
N SER A 299 23.73 22.10 3.66
CA SER A 299 23.59 21.18 4.79
C SER A 299 22.21 21.31 5.44
N ALA A 300 21.69 20.19 5.91
CA ALA A 300 20.46 20.15 6.69
C ALA A 300 20.61 20.98 7.98
N LEU A 301 19.57 21.74 8.30
CA LEU A 301 19.52 22.49 9.53
C LEU A 301 19.30 21.54 10.69
N LYS A 302 20.22 21.55 11.66
CA LYS A 302 20.05 20.80 12.90
C LYS A 302 19.00 21.48 13.77
N LYS A 303 18.05 20.70 14.28
CA LYS A 303 17.12 21.17 15.30
C LYS A 303 17.95 21.63 16.50
N ARG A 304 17.82 22.90 16.90
CA ARG A 304 18.41 23.35 18.16
C ARG A 304 17.66 22.64 19.28
N GLU A 305 18.30 21.69 19.95
CA GLU A 305 17.80 21.17 21.22
C GLU A 305 17.75 22.35 22.18
N HIS A 306 16.56 22.92 22.38
CA HIS A 306 16.32 23.68 23.60
C HIS A 306 16.32 22.62 24.69
N GLY A 307 17.35 22.62 25.52
CA GLY A 307 17.38 21.78 26.72
C GLY A 307 16.01 21.86 27.35
N THR A 308 15.36 20.70 27.47
CA THR A 308 14.03 20.58 28.05
C THR A 308 14.09 21.34 29.36
N LYS A 309 13.33 22.45 29.49
CA LYS A 309 13.08 23.00 30.83
C LYS A 309 12.59 21.81 31.64
N ASP A 310 13.26 21.53 32.75
CA ASP A 310 12.86 20.52 33.71
C ASP A 310 11.33 20.45 33.76
N THR A 311 10.76 19.38 33.21
CA THR A 311 9.34 19.08 33.39
C THR A 311 9.19 18.45 34.76
N VAL A 312 9.52 19.23 35.79
CA VAL A 312 8.76 19.16 37.03
C VAL A 312 7.49 19.92 36.69
N SER A 313 6.50 19.19 36.18
CA SER A 313 5.14 19.71 36.15
C SER A 313 4.69 19.70 37.61
N ASP A 314 4.82 20.83 38.31
CA ASP A 314 4.12 21.09 39.56
C ASP A 314 2.61 21.19 39.27
N ILE A 315 2.02 20.09 38.79
CA ILE A 315 0.57 19.90 38.65
C ILE A 315 -0.11 19.96 40.02
N ASP A 316 0.67 19.71 41.09
CA ASP A 316 0.20 19.75 42.47
C ASP A 316 0.20 21.17 43.08
N ASP A 317 0.79 22.19 42.42
CA ASP A 317 0.82 23.58 42.90
C ASP A 317 -0.22 24.50 42.25
N MET A 318 -1.06 23.97 41.34
CA MET A 318 -2.11 24.76 40.70
C MET A 318 -3.36 24.86 41.57
N THR A 319 -3.82 26.07 41.81
CA THR A 319 -5.10 26.32 42.50
C THR A 319 -6.30 25.87 41.65
N GLU A 320 -7.45 25.58 42.29
CA GLU A 320 -8.67 25.16 41.58
C GLU A 320 -9.14 26.19 40.54
N GLU A 321 -8.86 27.48 40.77
CA GLU A 321 -9.18 28.59 39.87
C GLU A 321 -8.32 28.56 38.60
N GLU A 322 -7.01 28.29 38.72
CA GLU A 322 -6.09 28.19 37.58
C GLU A 322 -6.37 26.95 36.72
N ARG A 323 -6.85 25.86 37.32
CA ARG A 323 -7.33 24.67 36.58
C ARG A 323 -8.62 24.93 35.81
N ALA A 324 -9.50 25.80 36.30
CA ALA A 324 -10.75 26.13 35.62
C ALA A 324 -10.52 27.02 34.39
N GLU A 325 -9.61 28.02 34.48
CA GLU A 325 -9.26 28.88 33.34
C GLU A 325 -8.56 28.11 32.20
N GLN A 326 -7.66 27.16 32.53
CA GLN A 326 -7.04 26.31 31.51
C GLN A 326 -8.04 25.38 30.80
N LEU A 327 -9.11 24.97 31.48
CA LEU A 327 -10.14 24.10 30.91
C LEU A 327 -11.05 24.84 29.92
N GLU A 328 -11.27 26.14 30.12
CA GLU A 328 -11.99 27.01 29.16
C GLU A 328 -11.19 27.28 27.88
N ASP A 329 -9.86 27.41 27.99
CA ASP A 329 -8.97 27.67 26.83
C ASP A 329 -8.73 26.40 25.96
N LEU A 330 -9.12 25.22 26.46
CA LEU A 330 -9.09 23.94 25.74
C LEU A 330 -10.29 23.71 24.80
N SER A 331 -11.19 24.68 24.66
CA SER A 331 -12.24 24.63 23.63
C SER A 331 -11.65 24.83 22.23
N LEU A 332 -12.05 23.96 21.29
CA LEU A 332 -11.70 24.10 19.87
C LEU A 332 -12.22 25.45 19.36
N ARG A 333 -11.32 26.43 19.22
CA ARG A 333 -11.63 27.73 18.64
C ARG A 333 -11.88 27.57 17.14
N ASP A 334 -13.08 27.93 16.69
CA ASP A 334 -13.34 28.15 15.27
C ASP A 334 -12.38 29.20 14.70
N ILE A 335 -11.96 29.03 13.44
CA ILE A 335 -11.15 30.04 12.75
C ILE A 335 -11.96 31.33 12.69
N SER A 336 -11.43 32.41 13.28
CA SER A 336 -12.07 33.72 13.20
C SER A 336 -12.17 34.20 11.74
N ASP A 337 -13.27 34.86 11.39
CA ASP A 337 -13.50 35.45 10.06
C ASP A 337 -12.38 36.38 9.59
N ARG A 338 -11.64 36.97 10.54
CA ARG A 338 -10.47 37.80 10.25
C ARG A 338 -9.29 36.95 9.78
N LYS A 339 -9.04 35.82 10.44
CA LYS A 339 -7.97 34.88 10.05
C LYS A 339 -8.31 34.23 8.71
N LEU A 340 -9.57 33.83 8.50
CA LEU A 340 -10.02 33.28 7.21
C LEU A 340 -9.83 34.29 6.06
N ARG A 341 -10.30 35.54 6.23
CA ARG A 341 -10.11 36.60 5.22
C ARG A 341 -8.64 36.92 4.93
N LYS A 342 -7.76 36.83 5.94
CA LYS A 342 -6.33 36.99 5.74
C LYS A 342 -5.76 35.84 4.90
N VAL A 343 -6.08 34.59 5.27
CA VAL A 343 -5.65 33.41 4.51
C VAL A 343 -6.12 33.49 3.05
N LEU A 344 -7.39 33.83 2.81
CA LEU A 344 -7.93 33.98 1.46
C LEU A 344 -7.21 35.06 0.66
N ARG A 345 -6.95 36.22 1.26
CA ARG A 345 -6.20 37.30 0.60
C ARG A 345 -4.77 36.88 0.27
N ASP A 346 -4.09 36.23 1.20
CA ASP A 346 -2.72 35.77 0.98
C ASP A 346 -2.67 34.72 -0.15
N LEU A 347 -3.69 33.83 -0.23
CA LEU A 347 -3.85 32.88 -1.32
C LEU A 347 -4.15 33.56 -2.67
N ASP A 348 -5.06 34.53 -2.70
CA ASP A 348 -5.41 35.27 -3.93
C ASP A 348 -4.19 36.00 -4.50
N ILE A 349 -3.35 36.58 -3.63
CA ILE A 349 -2.09 37.20 -4.02
C ILE A 349 -1.13 36.16 -4.62
N GLN A 350 -0.97 35.00 -3.98
CA GLN A 350 -0.11 33.92 -4.48
C GLN A 350 -0.59 33.38 -5.84
N LEU A 351 -1.90 33.20 -6.01
CA LEU A 351 -2.50 32.78 -7.29
C LEU A 351 -2.33 33.86 -8.38
N GLY A 352 -2.40 35.14 -8.01
CA GLY A 352 -2.09 36.27 -8.89
C GLY A 352 -0.66 36.19 -9.46
N TYR A 353 0.33 35.83 -8.66
CA TYR A 353 1.71 35.67 -9.15
C TYR A 353 1.86 34.50 -10.14
N LEU A 354 1.13 33.40 -9.96
CA LEU A 354 1.17 32.25 -10.88
C LEU A 354 0.54 32.54 -12.24
N SER A 355 -0.48 33.38 -12.27
CA SER A 355 -1.17 33.79 -13.51
C SER A 355 -0.42 34.88 -14.28
N ALA A 356 0.40 35.69 -13.60
CA ALA A 356 1.25 36.71 -14.23
C ALA A 356 2.59 36.15 -14.79
N GLY A 357 2.98 34.94 -14.40
CA GLY A 357 4.25 34.31 -14.76
C GLY A 357 4.21 33.34 -15.96
N ARG A 358 3.24 33.49 -16.88
CA ARG A 358 3.19 32.74 -18.16
C ARG A 358 3.53 33.60 -19.36
#